data_AF-A0A518AKN0-F1
#
_entry.id   AF-A0A518AKN0-F1
#
_cell.length_a   1.000
_cell.length_b   1.000
_cell.length_c   1.000
_cell.angle_alpha   90.00
_cell.angle_beta   90.00
_cell.angle_gamma   90.00
#
_symmetry.space_group_name_H-M   'P 1'
#
loop_
_entity.id
_entity.type
_entity.pdbx_description
1 polymer ?
#
loop_
_entity_poly.entity_id
_entity_poly.type
_entity_poly.pdbx_seq_one_letter_code
_entity_poly.pdbx_strand_id
1 'polypeptide(L)'
;MRLVSLAVGLAVIVVLMQTVQSDMMREKLARLFGDTPPATPAVTLTEAGEPAIAAPLPGVDAELLESVEDNTPFRDSETEAWFHLIEVARDTPADELAAASRGAIVYSQLLSQPSVYRGQVISITGRVHRIEQLTPAANDLGIDHYYRLIVQSDRDVTRPFQLYCLELPAGWSVEGEIPNHGEMRVEALFFKNWPHTTGVADELSLSPTFVSRTIAPIVVVAPVEVEKPTWPAWQLLAVAMVIAALAVAWISTNRSAPDRSRYREDSADVVAGLESLADTAPVADSKASDEVQADELQADGEDSQR
;
A
#
# COMPACT_ATOMS: atom_id res chain seq x y z
N MET A 1 -30.74 -33.44 9.87
CA MET A 1 -31.38 -32.11 9.69
C MET A 1 -30.65 -30.92 10.34
N ARG A 2 -29.86 -31.08 11.42
CA ARG A 2 -29.11 -29.97 12.06
C ARG A 2 -27.88 -29.43 11.28
N LEU A 3 -27.31 -30.23 10.38
CA LEU A 3 -26.18 -29.82 9.52
C LEU A 3 -26.60 -28.90 8.37
N VAL A 4 -27.83 -29.09 7.84
CA VAL A 4 -28.33 -28.29 6.71
C VAL A 4 -28.69 -26.87 7.17
N SER A 5 -29.22 -26.70 8.39
CA SER A 5 -29.52 -25.37 8.96
C SER A 5 -28.26 -24.53 9.21
N LEU A 6 -27.13 -25.18 9.52
CA LEU A 6 -25.87 -24.49 9.78
C LEU A 6 -25.20 -24.05 8.47
N ALA A 7 -25.31 -24.85 7.41
CA ALA A 7 -24.83 -24.49 6.07
C ALA A 7 -25.61 -23.33 5.46
N VAL A 8 -26.93 -23.28 5.65
CA VAL A 8 -27.78 -22.18 5.14
C VAL A 8 -27.49 -20.87 5.89
N GLY A 9 -27.30 -20.91 7.21
CA GLY A 9 -26.93 -19.73 7.99
C GLY A 9 -25.58 -19.13 7.56
N LEU A 10 -24.59 -19.99 7.30
CA LEU A 10 -23.29 -19.56 6.81
C LEU A 10 -23.37 -18.97 5.40
N ALA A 11 -24.16 -19.58 4.50
CA ALA A 11 -24.37 -19.06 3.15
C ALA A 11 -25.04 -17.68 3.14
N VAL A 12 -26.00 -17.42 4.05
CA VAL A 12 -26.62 -16.10 4.19
C VAL A 12 -25.61 -15.06 4.68
N ILE A 13 -24.74 -15.40 5.65
CA ILE A 13 -23.68 -14.50 6.13
C ILE A 13 -22.67 -14.19 5.02
N VAL A 14 -22.28 -15.20 4.23
CA VAL A 14 -21.36 -15.02 3.10
C VAL A 14 -21.98 -14.15 2.00
N VAL A 15 -23.26 -14.34 1.65
CA VAL A 15 -23.97 -13.49 0.70
C VAL A 15 -24.17 -12.07 1.24
N LEU A 16 -24.37 -11.90 2.56
CA LEU A 16 -24.44 -10.58 3.19
C LEU A 16 -23.07 -9.87 3.17
N MET A 17 -21.98 -10.59 3.43
CA MET A 17 -20.63 -10.03 3.32
C MET A 17 -20.25 -9.70 1.87
N GLN A 18 -20.70 -10.51 0.90
CA GLN A 18 -20.46 -10.24 -0.53
C GLN A 18 -21.30 -9.06 -1.05
N THR A 19 -22.52 -8.87 -0.56
CA THR A 19 -23.34 -7.71 -0.94
C THR A 19 -22.81 -6.40 -0.32
N VAL A 20 -22.18 -6.47 0.86
CA VAL A 20 -21.48 -5.33 1.47
C VAL A 20 -20.22 -4.92 0.69
N GLN A 21 -19.63 -5.82 -0.08
CA GLN A 21 -18.49 -5.53 -0.97
C GLN A 21 -18.88 -5.12 -2.40
N SER A 22 -20.17 -4.98 -2.71
CA SER A 22 -20.57 -4.58 -4.07
C SER A 22 -20.28 -3.10 -4.34
N ASP A 23 -19.60 -2.81 -5.46
CA ASP A 23 -19.22 -1.46 -5.90
C ASP A 23 -20.41 -0.50 -6.00
N MET A 24 -21.61 -1.04 -6.20
CA MET A 24 -22.86 -0.29 -6.24
C MET A 24 -23.22 0.36 -4.89
N MET A 25 -22.78 -0.18 -3.76
CA MET A 25 -23.00 0.42 -2.44
C MET A 25 -21.95 1.50 -2.14
N ARG A 26 -20.72 1.37 -2.66
CA ARG A 26 -19.72 2.45 -2.65
C ARG A 26 -20.22 3.68 -3.42
N GLU A 27 -20.83 3.47 -4.58
CA GLU A 27 -21.36 4.57 -5.38
C GLU A 27 -22.58 5.26 -4.74
N LYS A 28 -23.46 4.49 -4.07
CA LYS A 28 -24.60 5.06 -3.34
C LYS A 28 -24.20 5.78 -2.06
N LEU A 29 -23.18 5.28 -1.35
CA LEU A 29 -22.60 5.97 -0.18
C LEU A 29 -21.87 7.25 -0.61
N ALA A 30 -21.10 7.24 -1.69
CA ALA A 30 -20.45 8.44 -2.24
C ALA A 30 -21.46 9.54 -2.63
N ARG A 31 -22.63 9.16 -3.17
CA ARG A 31 -23.71 10.10 -3.49
C ARG A 31 -24.46 10.63 -2.26
N LEU A 32 -24.51 9.89 -1.16
CA LEU A 32 -25.20 10.28 0.07
C LEU A 32 -24.34 11.15 1.00
N PHE A 33 -23.01 11.02 0.95
CA PHE A 33 -22.06 11.73 1.81
C PHE A 33 -21.35 12.91 1.14
N GLY A 34 -21.72 13.28 -0.09
CA GLY A 34 -21.31 14.55 -0.67
C GLY A 34 -19.82 14.68 -1.01
N ASP A 35 -19.08 13.58 -1.10
CA ASP A 35 -17.73 13.59 -1.66
C ASP A 35 -17.83 13.60 -3.19
N THR A 36 -18.03 14.79 -3.75
CA THR A 36 -17.28 15.07 -4.96
C THR A 36 -15.84 15.20 -4.47
N PRO A 37 -14.93 14.25 -4.72
CA PRO A 37 -13.53 14.49 -4.40
C PRO A 37 -13.18 15.82 -5.06
N PRO A 38 -12.62 16.80 -4.32
CA PRO A 38 -12.10 17.99 -4.98
C PRO A 38 -11.22 17.47 -6.10
N ALA A 39 -11.47 17.92 -7.32
CA ALA A 39 -10.72 17.50 -8.49
C ALA A 39 -9.26 17.46 -8.09
N THR A 40 -8.74 16.26 -7.86
CA THR A 40 -7.32 16.06 -7.67
C THR A 40 -6.77 16.62 -8.97
N PRO A 41 -5.98 17.71 -8.97
CA PRO A 41 -5.28 18.05 -10.18
C PRO A 41 -4.58 16.74 -10.54
N ALA A 42 -4.91 16.20 -11.72
CA ALA A 42 -4.24 15.03 -12.22
C ALA A 42 -2.76 15.42 -12.22
N VAL A 43 -2.04 15.01 -11.17
CA VAL A 43 -0.60 14.96 -11.18
C VAL A 43 -0.40 13.88 -12.22
N THR A 44 -0.18 14.34 -13.45
CA THR A 44 0.38 13.52 -14.50
C THR A 44 1.58 12.85 -13.84
N LEU A 45 1.42 11.57 -13.52
CA LEU A 45 2.55 10.69 -13.30
C LEU A 45 3.20 10.65 -14.67
N THR A 46 4.05 11.64 -14.93
CA THR A 46 4.95 11.64 -16.06
C THR A 46 5.67 10.30 -15.93
N GLU A 47 5.44 9.44 -16.93
CA GLU A 47 6.23 8.23 -17.14
C GLU A 47 7.70 8.58 -16.89
N ALA A 48 8.45 7.62 -16.34
CA ALA A 48 9.87 7.73 -16.03
C ALA A 48 10.73 8.06 -17.26
N GLY A 49 10.57 9.26 -17.81
CA GLY A 49 11.49 9.91 -18.70
C GLY A 49 12.75 10.19 -17.90
N GLU A 50 13.89 9.95 -18.53
CA GLU A 50 15.18 10.36 -18.00
C GLU A 50 15.06 11.75 -17.39
N PRO A 51 15.46 11.93 -16.11
CA PRO A 51 15.37 13.23 -15.48
C PRO A 51 16.18 14.19 -16.34
N ALA A 52 15.51 15.14 -16.97
CA ALA A 52 16.17 16.24 -17.64
C ALA A 52 17.18 16.82 -16.63
N ILE A 53 18.46 16.82 -16.98
CA ILE A 53 19.54 17.29 -16.12
C ILE A 53 19.35 18.79 -15.95
N ALA A 54 18.50 19.17 -15.00
CA ALA A 54 18.35 20.54 -14.56
C ALA A 54 19.61 20.93 -13.78
N ALA A 55 20.08 22.16 -13.98
CA ALA A 55 21.20 22.67 -13.21
C ALA A 55 20.87 22.57 -11.70
N PRO A 56 21.87 22.26 -10.86
CA PRO A 56 21.74 22.38 -9.41
C PRO A 56 21.21 23.76 -9.00
N LEU A 57 20.60 23.82 -7.82
CA LEU A 57 20.19 25.09 -7.20
C LEU A 57 21.37 26.08 -7.21
N PRO A 58 21.16 27.36 -7.56
CA PRO A 58 22.20 28.38 -7.44
C PRO A 58 22.83 28.39 -6.04
N GLY A 59 24.17 28.39 -5.98
CA GLY A 59 24.92 28.29 -4.72
C GLY A 59 25.40 26.88 -4.39
N VAL A 60 24.84 25.82 -5.00
CA VAL A 60 25.41 24.47 -4.90
C VAL A 60 26.68 24.39 -5.76
N ASP A 61 27.82 24.14 -5.11
CA ASP A 61 29.10 23.91 -5.78
C ASP A 61 29.22 22.42 -6.12
N ALA A 62 29.25 22.12 -7.41
CA ALA A 62 29.34 20.75 -7.88
C ALA A 62 30.71 20.11 -7.60
N GLU A 63 31.79 20.90 -7.58
CA GLU A 63 33.16 20.39 -7.37
C GLU A 63 33.31 19.86 -5.94
N LEU A 64 32.74 20.56 -4.96
CA LEU A 64 32.71 20.09 -3.56
C LEU A 64 31.96 18.77 -3.41
N LEU A 65 30.97 18.50 -4.25
CA LEU A 65 30.16 17.29 -4.18
C LEU A 65 30.82 16.07 -4.84
N GLU A 66 31.90 16.24 -5.60
CA GLU A 66 32.61 15.15 -6.28
C GLU A 66 33.30 14.19 -5.30
N SER A 67 33.70 14.68 -4.12
CA SER A 67 34.37 13.86 -3.09
C SER A 67 33.44 12.89 -2.36
N VAL A 68 32.13 13.03 -2.56
CA VAL A 68 31.13 12.35 -1.76
C VAL A 68 30.79 10.99 -2.39
N GLU A 69 30.85 9.93 -1.60
CA GLU A 69 30.68 8.54 -2.07
C GLU A 69 29.45 7.87 -1.45
N ASP A 70 28.50 7.46 -2.28
CA ASP A 70 27.31 6.73 -1.82
C ASP A 70 27.64 5.37 -1.22
N ASN A 71 26.71 4.85 -0.41
CA ASN A 71 26.75 3.50 0.16
C ASN A 71 27.98 3.25 1.06
N THR A 72 28.60 4.33 1.53
CA THR A 72 29.75 4.29 2.44
C THR A 72 29.47 5.16 3.66
N PRO A 73 30.03 4.83 4.84
CA PRO A 73 29.94 5.69 6.01
C PRO A 73 30.41 7.12 5.69
N PHE A 74 29.95 8.09 6.49
CA PHE A 74 30.38 9.47 6.35
C PHE A 74 31.90 9.57 6.52
N ARG A 75 32.59 10.22 5.59
CA ARG A 75 34.06 10.34 5.58
C ARG A 75 34.50 11.78 5.84
N ASP A 76 35.71 11.92 6.35
CA ASP A 76 36.29 13.25 6.62
C ASP A 76 36.37 14.10 5.34
N SER A 77 36.64 13.48 4.18
CA SER A 77 36.67 14.14 2.87
C SER A 77 35.33 14.71 2.40
N GLU A 78 34.23 14.31 3.03
CA GLU A 78 32.86 14.75 2.71
C GLU A 78 32.39 15.90 3.61
N THR A 79 33.19 16.27 4.62
CA THR A 79 32.84 17.26 5.63
C THR A 79 32.58 18.63 5.01
N GLU A 80 33.44 19.06 4.09
CA GLU A 80 33.29 20.35 3.39
C GLU A 80 32.02 20.37 2.54
N ALA A 81 31.79 19.32 1.75
CA ALA A 81 30.60 19.14 0.93
C ALA A 81 29.30 19.16 1.76
N TRP A 82 29.33 18.53 2.94
CA TRP A 82 28.21 18.48 3.86
C TRP A 82 27.87 19.86 4.43
N PHE A 83 28.87 20.58 4.95
CA PHE A 83 28.65 21.92 5.47
C PHE A 83 28.28 22.91 4.37
N HIS A 84 28.80 22.74 3.15
CA HIS A 84 28.38 23.50 1.98
C HIS A 84 26.87 23.37 1.73
N LEU A 85 26.34 22.13 1.70
CA LEU A 85 24.88 21.95 1.53
C LEU A 85 24.06 22.50 2.69
N ILE A 86 24.59 22.46 3.92
CA ILE A 86 23.92 23.08 5.07
C ILE A 86 23.88 24.61 4.92
N GLU A 87 24.98 25.23 4.51
CA GLU A 87 25.06 26.66 4.23
C GLU A 87 24.05 27.06 3.15
N VAL A 88 24.05 26.35 2.01
CA VAL A 88 23.08 26.59 0.94
C VAL A 88 21.65 26.45 1.46
N ALA A 89 21.34 25.40 2.22
CA ALA A 89 20.00 25.20 2.78
C ALA A 89 19.60 26.32 3.76
N ARG A 90 20.54 26.82 4.58
CA ARG A 90 20.33 27.89 5.56
C ARG A 90 20.02 29.22 4.89
N ASP A 91 20.78 29.54 3.85
CA ASP A 91 20.82 30.86 3.23
C ASP A 91 19.84 31.00 2.06
N THR A 92 19.36 29.89 1.50
CA THR A 92 18.33 29.89 0.44
C THR A 92 16.93 30.11 1.04
N PRO A 93 16.14 31.09 0.55
CA PRO A 93 14.75 31.26 0.92
C PRO A 93 13.87 30.04 0.63
N ALA A 94 12.86 29.81 1.46
CA ALA A 94 12.00 28.62 1.33
C ALA A 94 11.19 28.57 0.02
N ASP A 95 10.79 29.73 -0.51
CA ASP A 95 10.12 29.87 -1.80
C ASP A 95 11.04 29.56 -2.98
N GLU A 96 12.32 29.93 -2.89
CA GLU A 96 13.33 29.56 -3.87
C GLU A 96 13.62 28.05 -3.86
N LEU A 97 13.74 27.43 -2.67
CA LEU A 97 13.85 25.97 -2.54
C LEU A 97 12.63 25.26 -3.16
N ALA A 98 11.42 25.73 -2.86
CA ALA A 98 10.20 25.17 -3.43
C ALA A 98 10.15 25.29 -4.97
N ALA A 99 10.59 26.43 -5.52
CA ALA A 99 10.64 26.65 -6.97
C ALA A 99 11.71 25.79 -7.66
N ALA A 100 12.83 25.52 -6.99
CA ALA A 100 13.91 24.66 -7.49
C ALA A 100 13.65 23.16 -7.30
N SER A 101 12.59 22.80 -6.56
CA SER A 101 12.30 21.41 -6.24
C SER A 101 11.98 20.58 -7.47
N ARG A 102 12.56 19.37 -7.55
CA ARG A 102 12.21 18.35 -8.54
C ARG A 102 10.94 17.59 -8.18
N GLY A 103 10.25 18.02 -7.12
CA GLY A 103 9.06 17.36 -6.60
C GLY A 103 9.40 16.09 -5.82
N ALA A 104 8.37 15.27 -5.60
CA ALA A 104 8.49 14.04 -4.82
C ALA A 104 9.11 12.91 -5.66
N ILE A 105 10.26 12.40 -5.20
CA ILE A 105 11.01 11.31 -5.82
C ILE A 105 10.84 10.02 -5.00
N VAL A 106 10.76 8.87 -5.67
CA VAL A 106 10.63 7.57 -4.99
C VAL A 106 11.99 7.07 -4.49
N TYR A 107 11.97 6.32 -3.38
CA TYR A 107 13.16 5.80 -2.72
C TYR A 107 14.13 5.06 -3.67
N SER A 108 13.60 4.22 -4.56
CA SER A 108 14.42 3.44 -5.50
C SER A 108 15.20 4.29 -6.50
N GLN A 109 14.66 5.44 -6.92
CA GLN A 109 15.35 6.35 -7.84
C GLN A 109 16.58 6.98 -7.18
N LEU A 110 16.46 7.37 -5.91
CA LEU A 110 17.57 7.94 -5.13
C LEU A 110 18.69 6.90 -4.91
N LEU A 111 18.32 5.64 -4.71
CA LEU A 111 19.30 4.55 -4.61
C LEU A 111 20.00 4.25 -5.93
N SER A 112 19.26 4.20 -7.03
CA SER A 112 19.83 3.82 -8.33
C SER A 112 20.61 4.94 -9.02
N GLN A 113 20.28 6.21 -8.74
CA GLN A 113 20.84 7.36 -9.45
C GLN A 113 21.27 8.50 -8.51
N PRO A 114 22.02 8.23 -7.42
CA PRO A 114 22.34 9.27 -6.43
C PRO A 114 23.14 10.42 -7.00
N SER A 115 24.04 10.18 -7.96
CA SER A 115 24.81 11.23 -8.64
C SER A 115 23.93 12.24 -9.38
N VAL A 116 22.78 11.80 -9.92
CA VAL A 116 21.84 12.66 -10.67
C VAL A 116 21.06 13.58 -9.74
N TYR A 117 20.79 13.13 -8.52
CA TYR A 117 19.99 13.85 -7.52
C TYR A 117 20.85 14.63 -6.52
N ARG A 118 22.17 14.42 -6.51
CA ARG A 118 23.08 15.09 -5.56
C ARG A 118 23.02 16.60 -5.67
N GLY A 119 22.83 17.26 -4.53
CA GLY A 119 22.66 18.71 -4.44
C GLY A 119 21.35 19.23 -5.05
N GLN A 120 20.42 18.35 -5.42
CA GLN A 120 19.13 18.75 -5.98
C GLN A 120 18.09 18.89 -4.87
N VAL A 121 17.18 19.85 -5.04
CA VAL A 121 16.08 20.04 -4.09
C VAL A 121 14.97 19.03 -4.40
N ILE A 122 14.53 18.31 -3.37
CA ILE A 122 13.54 17.25 -3.43
C ILE A 122 12.41 17.55 -2.44
N SER A 123 11.16 17.42 -2.88
CA SER A 123 10.01 17.49 -1.98
C SER A 123 9.84 16.19 -1.23
N ILE A 124 9.79 16.28 0.10
CA ILE A 124 9.52 15.14 0.98
C ILE A 124 8.25 15.47 1.76
N THR A 125 7.30 14.56 1.72
CA THR A 125 6.14 14.55 2.62
C THR A 125 6.14 13.23 3.36
N GLY A 126 5.91 13.25 4.67
CA GLY A 126 6.02 12.04 5.44
C GLY A 126 5.82 12.23 6.94
N ARG A 127 6.00 11.14 7.67
CA ARG A 127 5.86 11.07 9.12
C ARG A 127 7.22 11.03 9.79
N VAL A 128 7.41 11.83 10.83
CA VAL A 128 8.66 11.84 11.59
C VAL A 128 8.56 10.89 12.78
N HIS A 129 9.40 9.86 12.77
CA HIS A 129 9.42 8.79 13.77
C HIS A 129 10.36 9.08 14.93
N ARG A 130 11.46 9.78 14.66
CA ARG A 130 12.50 10.06 15.65
C ARG A 130 13.18 11.37 15.32
N ILE A 131 13.50 12.14 16.36
CA ILE A 131 14.32 13.33 16.30
C ILE A 131 15.51 13.13 17.23
N GLU A 132 16.71 13.41 16.75
CA GLU A 132 17.93 13.38 17.53
C GLU A 132 18.69 14.70 17.34
N GLN A 133 19.15 15.31 18.42
CA GLN A 133 20.08 16.43 18.32
C GLN A 133 21.50 15.89 18.25
N LEU A 134 22.27 16.40 17.30
CA LEU A 134 23.65 16.01 17.05
C LEU A 134 24.55 17.23 17.16
N THR A 135 25.75 17.01 17.66
CA THR A 135 26.82 18.02 17.68
C THR A 135 27.68 17.83 16.43
N PRO A 136 27.79 18.84 15.55
CA PRO A 136 28.64 18.79 14.37
C PRO A 136 30.12 18.72 14.73
N ALA A 137 30.94 18.32 13.75
CA ALA A 137 32.38 18.61 13.79
C ALA A 137 32.63 20.14 13.80
N ALA A 138 33.85 20.55 14.16
CA ALA A 138 34.26 21.94 14.07
C ALA A 138 34.01 22.49 12.64
N ASN A 139 33.38 23.65 12.55
CA ASN A 139 32.97 24.26 11.28
C ASN A 139 33.04 25.79 11.37
N ASP A 140 33.29 26.43 10.23
CA ASP A 140 33.39 27.89 10.14
C ASP A 140 32.02 28.58 10.03
N LEU A 141 30.95 27.79 9.91
CA LEU A 141 29.57 28.27 9.78
C LEU A 141 28.93 28.64 11.13
N GLY A 142 29.62 28.38 12.25
CA GLY A 142 29.12 28.63 13.59
C GLY A 142 27.96 27.72 14.01
N ILE A 143 27.81 26.57 13.34
CA ILE A 143 26.76 25.59 13.66
C ILE A 143 27.22 24.81 14.88
N ASP A 144 26.47 24.89 15.97
CA ASP A 144 26.74 24.22 17.25
C ASP A 144 25.89 22.96 17.43
N HIS A 145 24.76 22.87 16.74
CA HIS A 145 23.92 21.69 16.68
C HIS A 145 23.09 21.64 15.39
N TYR A 146 22.63 20.44 15.05
CA TYR A 146 21.53 20.22 14.12
C TYR A 146 20.72 19.01 14.57
N TYR A 147 19.56 18.83 13.95
CA TYR A 147 18.66 17.73 14.23
C TYR A 147 18.68 16.71 13.11
N ARG A 148 18.77 15.43 13.47
CA ARG A 148 18.56 14.30 12.57
C ARG A 148 17.18 13.71 12.80
N LEU A 149 16.41 13.65 11.74
CA LEU A 149 15.06 13.14 11.70
C LEU A 149 15.04 11.82 10.93
N ILE A 150 14.39 10.81 11.50
CA ILE A 150 14.05 9.58 10.80
C ILE A 150 12.64 9.73 10.26
N VAL A 151 12.52 9.78 8.94
CA VAL A 151 11.29 10.15 8.24
C VAL A 151 10.81 8.97 7.41
N GLN A 152 9.55 8.59 7.57
CA GLN A 152 8.89 7.67 6.65
C GLN A 152 8.12 8.47 5.60
N SER A 153 8.49 8.30 4.34
CA SER A 153 7.86 9.01 3.22
C SER A 153 6.46 8.49 2.94
N ASP A 154 5.58 9.34 2.42
CA ASP A 154 4.29 8.92 1.89
C ASP A 154 4.43 8.09 0.59
N ARG A 155 5.52 8.29 -0.16
CA ARG A 155 5.86 7.54 -1.38
C ARG A 155 6.53 6.19 -1.09
N ASP A 156 7.15 6.03 0.06
CA ASP A 156 7.74 4.77 0.51
C ASP A 156 7.54 4.58 2.02
N VAL A 157 6.58 3.73 2.35
CA VAL A 157 6.24 3.39 3.73
C VAL A 157 7.10 2.26 4.29
N THR A 158 8.00 1.68 3.51
CA THR A 158 8.81 0.53 3.96
C THR A 158 10.17 0.96 4.46
N ARG A 159 10.74 2.03 3.90
CA ARG A 159 12.11 2.46 4.17
C ARG A 159 12.18 3.93 4.57
N PRO A 160 12.87 4.26 5.68
CA PRO A 160 12.98 5.65 6.11
C PRO A 160 14.07 6.41 5.35
N PHE A 161 13.84 7.71 5.24
CA PHE A 161 14.85 8.72 4.90
C PHE A 161 15.48 9.28 6.16
N GLN A 162 16.70 9.80 5.99
CA GLN A 162 17.35 10.61 7.01
C GLN A 162 17.35 12.07 6.58
N LEU A 163 16.77 12.91 7.41
CA LEU A 163 16.66 14.33 7.15
C LEU A 163 17.41 15.10 8.23
N TYR A 164 18.32 15.96 7.83
CA TYR A 164 19.02 16.86 8.72
C TYR A 164 18.43 18.26 8.58
N CYS A 165 18.14 18.90 9.71
CA CYS A 165 17.66 20.27 9.74
C CYS A 165 18.31 21.09 10.87
N LEU A 166 18.47 22.39 10.64
CA LEU A 166 19.04 23.33 11.61
C LEU A 166 18.01 23.72 12.68
N GLU A 167 16.75 23.87 12.28
CA GLU A 167 15.69 24.40 13.13
C GLU A 167 14.50 23.43 13.16
N LEU A 168 14.01 23.10 14.36
CA LEU A 168 12.75 22.38 14.53
C LEU A 168 11.56 23.35 14.53
N PRO A 169 10.37 22.91 14.06
CA PRO A 169 9.15 23.68 14.19
C PRO A 169 8.76 23.91 15.64
N ALA A 170 7.99 24.96 15.89
CA ALA A 170 7.44 25.21 17.22
C ALA A 170 6.64 23.99 17.73
N GLY A 171 6.91 23.59 18.98
CA GLY A 171 6.26 22.45 19.63
C GLY A 171 6.90 21.09 19.38
N TRP A 172 7.96 21.02 18.55
CA TRP A 172 8.74 19.80 18.34
C TRP A 172 9.99 19.84 19.22
N SER A 173 10.33 18.72 19.85
CA SER A 173 11.52 18.60 20.71
C SER A 173 12.16 17.22 20.57
N VAL A 174 13.41 17.12 21.02
CA VAL A 174 14.23 15.89 21.04
C VAL A 174 13.78 14.93 22.16
N GLU A 175 12.99 15.43 23.13
CA GLU A 175 12.62 14.67 24.33
C GLU A 175 11.66 13.52 24.04
N GLY A 176 12.22 12.30 24.12
CA GLY A 176 11.69 11.17 24.89
C GLY A 176 10.25 10.71 24.61
N GLU A 177 10.14 9.58 23.89
CA GLU A 177 8.97 8.69 23.86
C GLU A 177 7.64 9.26 23.35
N ILE A 178 7.62 10.34 22.56
CA ILE A 178 6.48 10.60 21.68
C ILE A 178 6.75 9.89 20.35
N PRO A 179 6.34 8.61 20.17
CA PRO A 179 6.35 8.02 18.85
C PRO A 179 5.46 8.88 17.96
N ASN A 180 6.02 9.34 16.84
CA ASN A 180 5.37 10.16 15.82
C ASN A 180 5.21 11.65 16.20
N HIS A 181 6.18 12.47 15.79
CA HIS A 181 6.11 13.94 15.92
C HIS A 181 5.10 14.60 14.96
N GLY A 182 4.39 13.79 14.17
CA GLY A 182 3.37 14.22 13.24
C GLY A 182 3.80 14.05 11.78
N GLU A 183 2.98 14.59 10.89
CA GLU A 183 3.27 14.68 9.47
C GLU A 183 4.01 15.98 9.17
N MET A 184 4.91 15.94 8.20
CA MET A 184 5.69 17.09 7.78
C MET A 184 5.81 17.12 6.25
N ARG A 185 6.09 18.32 5.76
CA ARG A 185 6.58 18.59 4.41
C ARG A 185 7.88 19.36 4.50
N VAL A 186 8.82 19.06 3.60
CA VAL A 186 10.07 19.80 3.47
C VAL A 186 10.55 19.77 2.02
N GLU A 187 11.22 20.85 1.62
CA GLU A 187 12.04 20.90 0.41
C GLU A 187 13.49 20.80 0.87
N ALA A 188 14.16 19.71 0.49
CA ALA A 188 15.47 19.37 1.05
C ALA A 188 16.47 19.00 -0.05
N LEU A 189 17.73 19.38 0.14
CA LEU A 189 18.84 19.02 -0.73
C LEU A 189 19.23 17.57 -0.49
N PHE A 190 19.26 16.74 -1.53
CA PHE A 190 19.77 15.37 -1.41
C PHE A 190 21.31 15.36 -1.35
N PHE A 191 21.85 14.67 -0.36
CA PHE A 191 23.30 14.60 -0.14
C PHE A 191 23.90 13.29 -0.65
N LYS A 192 23.51 12.15 -0.08
CA LYS A 192 24.00 10.81 -0.45
C LYS A 192 23.09 9.71 0.08
N ASN A 193 23.33 8.49 -0.36
CA ASN A 193 22.82 7.29 0.31
C ASN A 193 23.78 6.85 1.41
N TRP A 194 23.31 6.87 2.66
CA TRP A 194 24.11 6.50 3.83
C TRP A 194 23.78 5.08 4.30
N PRO A 195 24.78 4.18 4.45
CA PRO A 195 24.59 2.88 5.07
C PRO A 195 24.42 2.99 6.58
N HIS A 196 23.48 2.21 7.13
CA HIS A 196 23.30 2.02 8.55
C HIS A 196 22.88 0.58 8.83
N THR A 197 23.15 0.09 10.03
CA THR A 197 22.66 -1.21 10.48
C THR A 197 21.31 -1.03 11.14
N THR A 198 20.33 -1.82 10.69
CA THR A 198 19.08 -1.96 11.44
C THR A 198 19.30 -2.97 12.56
N GLY A 199 18.80 -2.69 13.77
CA GLY A 199 18.94 -3.60 14.92
C GLY A 199 18.27 -4.98 14.73
N VAL A 200 17.61 -5.21 13.60
CA VAL A 200 17.09 -6.51 13.18
C VAL A 200 18.17 -7.21 12.35
N ALA A 201 18.75 -8.26 12.92
CA ALA A 201 19.70 -9.16 12.25
C ALA A 201 20.97 -8.52 11.65
N ASP A 202 21.40 -7.35 12.15
CA ASP A 202 22.53 -6.58 11.62
C ASP A 202 22.43 -6.35 10.09
N GLU A 203 21.20 -6.28 9.56
CA GLU A 203 20.99 -6.06 8.14
C GLU A 203 21.46 -4.64 7.77
N LEU A 204 22.33 -4.57 6.77
CA LEU A 204 22.81 -3.32 6.21
C LEU A 204 21.69 -2.70 5.36
N SER A 205 21.13 -1.58 5.81
CA SER A 205 20.19 -0.80 5.03
C SER A 205 20.83 0.50 4.58
N LEU A 206 20.45 0.94 3.39
CA LEU A 206 20.74 2.28 2.91
C LEU A 206 19.62 3.22 3.36
N SER A 207 19.94 4.49 3.52
CA SER A 207 18.97 5.56 3.70
C SER A 207 19.42 6.76 2.87
N PRO A 208 18.57 7.24 1.95
CA PRO A 208 18.71 8.56 1.36
C PRO A 208 18.81 9.63 2.45
N THR A 209 19.86 10.45 2.38
CA THR A 209 20.16 11.50 3.35
C THR A 209 19.93 12.87 2.72
N PHE A 210 19.24 13.74 3.45
CA PHE A 210 18.84 15.06 2.99
C PHE A 210 19.23 16.14 4.00
N VAL A 211 19.37 17.37 3.50
CA VAL A 211 19.68 18.56 4.27
C VAL A 211 18.64 19.64 4.00
N SER A 212 18.17 20.29 5.05
CA SER A 212 17.23 21.41 4.98
C SER A 212 17.53 22.41 6.10
N ARG A 213 16.99 23.63 6.01
CA ARG A 213 17.02 24.56 7.14
C ARG A 213 16.03 24.15 8.24
N THR A 214 14.78 23.94 7.84
CA THR A 214 13.68 23.60 8.73
C THR A 214 12.66 22.75 7.98
N ILE A 215 11.65 22.26 8.69
CA ILE A 215 10.53 21.48 8.13
C ILE A 215 9.22 22.22 8.40
N ALA A 216 8.17 21.92 7.62
CA ALA A 216 6.83 22.44 7.86
C ALA A 216 5.91 21.33 8.39
N PRO A 217 5.37 21.45 9.63
CA PRO A 217 4.36 20.51 10.12
C PRO A 217 3.10 20.55 9.26
N ILE A 218 2.58 19.37 8.91
CA ILE A 218 1.24 19.23 8.34
C ILE A 218 0.29 19.06 9.51
N VAL A 219 -0.46 20.11 9.82
CA VAL A 219 -1.52 20.05 10.82
C VAL A 219 -2.69 19.28 10.22
N VAL A 220 -2.72 17.97 10.49
CA VAL A 220 -3.90 17.16 10.22
C VAL A 220 -4.95 17.59 11.25
N VAL A 221 -5.95 18.34 10.81
CA VAL A 221 -7.15 18.59 11.62
C VAL A 221 -7.73 17.22 11.94
N ALA A 222 -7.67 16.81 13.20
CA ALA A 222 -8.16 15.50 13.62
C ALA A 222 -9.57 15.31 13.05
N PRO A 223 -9.85 14.20 12.34
CA PRO A 223 -11.20 13.94 11.87
C PRO A 223 -12.12 14.00 13.09
N VAL A 224 -13.16 14.83 13.02
CA VAL A 224 -14.19 14.92 14.06
C VAL A 224 -14.58 13.48 14.39
N GLU A 225 -14.38 13.09 15.65
CA GLU A 225 -14.71 11.75 16.10
C GLU A 225 -16.20 11.54 15.83
N VAL A 226 -16.51 10.87 14.72
CA VAL A 226 -17.88 10.60 14.33
C VAL A 226 -18.40 9.67 15.40
N GLU A 227 -19.25 10.22 16.28
CA GLU A 227 -19.87 9.49 17.37
C GLU A 227 -20.38 8.17 16.81
N LYS A 228 -19.75 7.04 17.21
CA LYS A 228 -20.17 5.73 16.74
C LYS A 228 -21.65 5.62 17.07
N PRO A 229 -22.54 5.36 16.09
CA PRO A 229 -23.96 5.30 16.37
C PRO A 229 -24.18 4.20 17.42
N THR A 230 -24.47 4.62 18.65
CA THR A 230 -24.73 3.72 19.76
C THR A 230 -26.13 3.17 19.55
N TRP A 231 -26.22 2.10 18.75
CA TRP A 231 -27.50 1.44 18.55
C TRP A 231 -27.95 0.92 19.92
N PRO A 232 -29.04 1.45 20.49
CA PRO A 232 -29.53 0.94 21.76
C PRO A 232 -29.90 -0.54 21.57
N ALA A 233 -29.66 -1.36 22.60
CA ALA A 233 -29.77 -2.82 22.52
C ALA A 233 -31.12 -3.33 21.96
N TRP A 234 -32.20 -2.56 22.11
CA TRP A 234 -33.52 -2.90 21.56
C TRP A 234 -33.56 -2.87 20.03
N GLN A 235 -32.76 -2.04 19.35
CA GLN A 235 -32.69 -2.02 17.88
C GLN A 235 -32.02 -3.28 17.35
N LEU A 236 -30.94 -3.74 17.99
CA LEU A 236 -30.31 -5.02 17.67
C LEU A 236 -31.29 -6.18 17.90
N LEU A 237 -32.07 -6.12 18.97
CA LEU A 237 -33.09 -7.12 19.30
C LEU A 237 -34.24 -7.12 18.28
N ALA A 238 -34.67 -5.93 17.81
CA ALA A 238 -35.67 -5.79 16.75
C ALA A 238 -35.18 -6.37 15.42
N VAL A 239 -33.94 -6.10 15.02
CA VAL A 239 -33.33 -6.68 13.81
C VAL A 239 -33.24 -8.21 13.94
N ALA A 240 -32.80 -8.72 15.09
CA ALA A 240 -32.75 -10.15 15.35
C ALA A 240 -34.14 -10.83 15.28
N MET A 241 -35.18 -10.18 15.81
CA MET A 241 -36.57 -10.64 15.74
C MET A 241 -37.08 -10.72 14.29
N VAL A 242 -36.78 -9.72 13.47
CA VAL A 242 -37.15 -9.71 12.04
C VAL A 242 -36.47 -10.86 11.30
N ILE A 243 -35.17 -11.07 11.53
CA ILE A 243 -34.42 -12.18 10.93
C ILE A 243 -35.00 -13.53 11.36
N ALA A 244 -35.33 -13.69 12.65
CA ALA A 244 -35.95 -14.91 13.17
C ALA A 244 -37.33 -15.18 12.55
N ALA A 245 -38.17 -14.14 12.41
CA ALA A 245 -39.48 -14.26 11.78
C ALA A 245 -39.38 -14.67 10.31
N LEU A 246 -38.44 -14.08 9.56
CA LEU A 246 -38.17 -14.46 8.16
C LEU A 246 -37.68 -15.91 8.05
N ALA A 247 -36.81 -16.35 8.97
CA ALA A 247 -36.33 -17.73 9.01
C ALA A 247 -37.48 -18.73 9.29
N VAL A 248 -38.37 -18.42 10.23
CA VAL A 248 -39.54 -19.26 10.54
C VAL A 248 -40.50 -19.32 9.34
N ALA A 249 -40.78 -18.18 8.71
CA ALA A 249 -41.61 -18.12 7.52
C ALA A 249 -41.04 -19.00 6.40
N TRP A 250 -39.74 -18.87 6.10
CA TRP A 250 -39.06 -19.69 5.09
C TRP A 250 -39.10 -21.19 5.38
N ILE A 251 -38.86 -21.60 6.63
CA ILE A 251 -38.95 -23.02 7.04
C ILE A 251 -40.38 -23.54 6.90
N SER A 252 -41.39 -22.73 7.24
CA SER A 252 -42.79 -23.13 7.16
C SER A 252 -43.25 -23.33 5.71
N THR A 253 -42.88 -22.43 4.80
CA THR A 253 -43.21 -22.53 3.38
C THR A 253 -42.49 -23.67 2.69
N ASN A 254 -41.26 -23.99 3.12
CA ASN A 254 -40.46 -25.06 2.52
C ASN A 254 -40.78 -26.46 3.09
N ARG A 255 -41.52 -26.55 4.21
CA ARG A 255 -42.03 -27.82 4.75
C ARG A 255 -43.32 -28.30 4.09
N SER A 256 -44.00 -27.43 3.36
CA SER A 256 -45.18 -27.77 2.55
C SER A 256 -44.79 -28.38 1.20
N ALA A 257 -43.87 -29.34 1.18
CA ALA A 257 -43.77 -30.22 0.02
C ALA A 257 -45.05 -31.08 0.00
N PRO A 258 -45.86 -31.03 -1.08
CA PRO A 258 -47.08 -31.81 -1.17
C PRO A 258 -46.74 -33.29 -1.01
N ASP A 259 -47.52 -33.97 -0.18
CA ASP A 259 -47.42 -35.39 0.08
C ASP A 259 -47.36 -36.17 -1.25
N ARG A 260 -46.16 -36.68 -1.57
CA ARG A 260 -45.89 -37.47 -2.78
C ARG A 260 -46.57 -38.85 -2.75
N SER A 261 -47.35 -39.16 -1.70
CA SER A 261 -48.08 -40.43 -1.56
C SER A 261 -49.10 -40.70 -2.68
N ARG A 262 -49.53 -39.69 -3.44
CA ARG A 262 -50.49 -39.87 -4.54
C ARG A 262 -49.91 -40.22 -5.91
N TYR A 263 -48.58 -40.22 -6.10
CA TYR A 263 -47.97 -40.52 -7.41
C TYR A 263 -47.36 -41.93 -7.51
N ARG A 264 -47.52 -42.79 -6.49
CA ARG A 264 -47.00 -44.17 -6.50
C ARG A 264 -48.00 -45.20 -7.04
N GLU A 265 -49.24 -44.81 -7.29
CA GLU A 265 -50.27 -45.73 -7.81
C GLU A 265 -50.33 -45.76 -9.34
N ASP A 266 -49.74 -44.76 -10.03
CA ASP A 266 -49.80 -44.63 -11.50
C ASP A 266 -48.56 -45.20 -12.22
N SER A 267 -47.48 -45.48 -11.49
CA SER A 267 -46.23 -46.03 -12.07
C SER A 267 -46.20 -47.56 -12.15
N ALA A 268 -47.15 -48.26 -11.52
CA ALA A 268 -47.31 -49.71 -11.71
C ALA A 268 -47.87 -50.05 -13.10
N ASP A 269 -48.77 -49.22 -13.63
CA ASP A 269 -49.39 -49.43 -14.94
C ASP A 269 -48.44 -49.10 -16.11
N VAL A 270 -47.49 -48.19 -15.90
CA VAL A 270 -46.49 -47.82 -16.93
C VAL A 270 -45.40 -48.89 -17.07
N VAL A 271 -45.02 -49.59 -15.99
CA VAL A 271 -44.03 -50.68 -16.05
C VAL A 271 -44.63 -51.92 -16.73
N ALA A 272 -45.91 -52.22 -16.50
CA ALA A 272 -46.61 -53.30 -17.21
C ALA A 272 -46.73 -53.05 -18.73
N GLY A 273 -46.80 -51.79 -19.17
CA GLY A 273 -46.82 -51.43 -20.59
C GLY A 273 -45.47 -51.55 -21.31
N LEU A 274 -44.36 -51.41 -20.59
CA LEU A 274 -43.01 -51.46 -21.18
C LEU A 274 -42.49 -52.89 -21.37
N GLU A 275 -42.95 -53.87 -20.60
CA GLU A 275 -42.61 -55.29 -20.82
C GLU A 275 -43.25 -55.86 -22.10
N SER A 276 -44.36 -55.28 -22.58
CA SER A 276 -45.01 -55.67 -23.83
C SER A 276 -44.27 -55.24 -25.11
N LEU A 277 -43.32 -54.31 -25.03
CA LEU A 277 -42.60 -53.75 -26.19
C LEU A 277 -41.19 -54.33 -26.37
N ALA A 278 -40.71 -55.16 -25.43
CA ALA A 278 -39.37 -55.74 -25.45
C ALA A 278 -39.25 -57.02 -26.30
N ASP A 279 -40.34 -57.56 -26.86
CA ASP A 279 -40.35 -58.83 -27.60
C ASP A 279 -40.17 -58.69 -29.14
N THR A 280 -39.87 -57.48 -29.63
CA THR A 280 -39.64 -57.24 -31.07
C THR A 280 -38.46 -56.32 -31.33
N ALA A 281 -37.24 -56.85 -31.23
CA ALA A 281 -36.09 -56.31 -31.95
C ALA A 281 -35.03 -57.41 -32.20
N PRO A 282 -34.58 -57.60 -33.46
CA PRO A 282 -33.62 -58.63 -33.80
C PRO A 282 -32.18 -58.24 -33.39
N VAL A 283 -31.46 -59.26 -32.92
CA VAL A 283 -30.04 -59.27 -32.58
C VAL A 283 -29.19 -59.00 -33.83
N ALA A 284 -28.36 -57.96 -33.78
CA ALA A 284 -27.27 -57.73 -34.74
C ALA A 284 -25.94 -57.66 -33.98
N ASP A 285 -25.10 -58.62 -34.33
CA ASP A 285 -23.77 -58.95 -33.84
C ASP A 285 -22.71 -58.05 -34.48
N SER A 286 -21.77 -57.49 -33.71
CA SER A 286 -20.55 -56.88 -34.24
C SER A 286 -19.48 -56.70 -33.16
N LYS A 287 -18.56 -57.66 -33.16
CA LYS A 287 -17.20 -57.63 -32.60
C LYS A 287 -16.32 -56.49 -33.13
N ALA A 288 -15.18 -56.32 -32.44
CA ALA A 288 -13.90 -55.75 -32.90
C ALA A 288 -13.81 -54.22 -32.75
N SER A 289 -12.77 -53.59 -32.19
CA SER A 289 -11.41 -53.98 -31.77
C SER A 289 -10.91 -52.92 -30.78
N ASP A 290 -10.18 -53.30 -29.73
CA ASP A 290 -9.35 -52.38 -28.94
C ASP A 290 -7.92 -52.95 -28.95
N GLU A 291 -7.09 -52.41 -29.83
CA GLU A 291 -5.64 -52.60 -29.86
C GLU A 291 -4.96 -51.23 -30.09
N VAL A 292 -4.17 -50.83 -29.10
CA VAL A 292 -2.74 -50.47 -29.23
C VAL A 292 -2.33 -49.02 -29.55
N GLN A 293 -1.29 -48.63 -28.78
CA GLN A 293 -0.26 -47.58 -28.93
C GLN A 293 -0.64 -46.14 -28.58
N ALA A 294 -0.02 -45.46 -27.60
CA ALA A 294 1.38 -45.39 -27.15
C ALA A 294 2.34 -44.81 -28.21
N ASP A 295 2.55 -43.50 -28.13
CA ASP A 295 3.71 -42.69 -28.53
C ASP A 295 3.22 -41.23 -28.47
N GLU A 296 3.98 -40.15 -28.29
CA GLU A 296 5.39 -39.84 -28.14
C GLU A 296 5.36 -38.31 -27.98
N LEU A 297 6.17 -37.71 -27.11
CA LEU A 297 6.72 -36.35 -27.31
C LEU A 297 7.73 -36.05 -26.21
N GLN A 298 8.93 -36.51 -26.51
CA GLN A 298 10.21 -36.06 -25.99
C GLN A 298 10.76 -35.04 -27.00
N ALA A 299 11.10 -33.83 -26.55
CA ALA A 299 11.97 -32.86 -27.21
C ALA A 299 11.93 -31.54 -26.41
N ASP A 300 12.97 -30.72 -26.26
CA ASP A 300 14.40 -30.80 -26.55
C ASP A 300 14.99 -29.43 -26.12
N GLY A 301 16.32 -29.35 -25.97
CA GLY A 301 17.11 -28.11 -25.81
C GLY A 301 17.55 -27.87 -24.36
N GLU A 302 18.72 -28.30 -23.89
CA GLU A 302 20.08 -28.18 -24.44
C GLU A 302 20.52 -26.74 -24.76
N ASP A 303 21.29 -26.20 -23.81
CA ASP A 303 22.70 -25.80 -23.97
C ASP A 303 23.06 -24.48 -24.69
N SER A 304 23.53 -23.51 -23.90
CA SER A 304 24.56 -22.50 -24.23
C SER A 304 24.60 -21.43 -23.12
N GLN A 305 25.70 -20.87 -22.65
CA GLN A 305 27.12 -20.99 -22.92
C GLN A 305 27.82 -20.13 -21.85
N ARG A 306 28.99 -20.60 -21.38
CA ARG A 306 30.16 -19.83 -20.90
C ARG A 306 30.08 -19.05 -19.59
#